data_AF-A0A1G3AJE0-F1
#
_entry.id   AF-A0A1G3AJE0-F1
#
_cell.length_a   1.000
_cell.length_b   1.000
_cell.length_c   1.000
_cell.angle_alpha   90.00
_cell.angle_beta   90.00
_cell.angle_gamma   90.00
#
_symmetry.space_group_name_H-M   'P 1'
#
loop_
_entity.id
_entity.type
_entity.pdbx_description
1 polymer ?
#
loop_
_entity_poly.entity_id
_entity_poly.type
_entity_poly.pdbx_seq_one_letter_code
_entity_poly.pdbx_strand_id
1 'polypeptide(L)'
;MQTRFEVVVLLGLVICVAGPAPARSAGDETDRARTKHAAEPGRGESFVSVLTRHTGEPILVVKYPWKRHARPSVEVRILDEEEVDNRLIRPLFFMHDIFKGEVTTAVYHCVERSEDVPLTAAFSRGEIDFTIFGARNSLGRPSASVACRTTTVDPPPETRAAFCLLDTWAVDQRTLYLDLPSEYFARPGKIRVWFLRDKDIVWTADTTWPGTPE
;
A
#
# COMPACT_ATOMS: atom_id res chain seq x y z
N MET A 1 26.61 -33.60 33.89
CA MET A 1 25.75 -32.90 34.85
C MET A 1 24.63 -32.26 34.06
N GLN A 2 23.41 -32.80 34.19
CA GLN A 2 22.29 -32.56 33.29
C GLN A 2 21.17 -31.95 34.15
N THR A 3 20.90 -30.66 33.96
CA THR A 3 19.95 -29.90 34.76
C THR A 3 18.53 -30.20 34.28
N ARG A 4 17.71 -30.81 35.13
CA ARG A 4 16.28 -31.07 34.89
C ARG A 4 15.48 -29.83 35.29
N PHE A 5 14.58 -29.40 34.42
CA PHE A 5 13.54 -28.41 34.74
C PHE A 5 12.28 -29.15 35.18
N GLU A 6 11.81 -28.89 36.39
CA GLU A 6 10.52 -29.36 36.89
C GLU A 6 9.40 -28.44 36.36
N VAL A 7 8.38 -29.07 35.78
CA VAL A 7 7.11 -28.46 35.39
C VAL A 7 6.16 -28.66 36.55
N VAL A 8 5.77 -27.58 37.24
CA VAL A 8 4.73 -27.61 38.26
C VAL A 8 3.43 -27.13 37.63
N VAL A 9 2.52 -28.07 37.39
CA VAL A 9 1.12 -27.81 37.03
C VAL A 9 0.33 -27.65 38.33
N LEU A 10 -0.20 -26.45 38.58
CA LEU A 10 -1.12 -26.19 39.69
C LEU A 10 -2.53 -26.00 39.14
N LEU A 11 -3.28 -27.11 39.12
CA LEU A 11 -4.74 -27.13 39.09
C LEU A 11 -5.25 -26.82 40.50
N GLY A 12 -6.27 -25.97 40.61
CA GLY A 12 -7.30 -26.17 41.64
C GLY A 12 -7.68 -24.95 42.47
N LEU A 13 -8.96 -24.58 42.32
CA LEU A 13 -9.87 -24.10 43.36
C LEU A 13 -9.68 -22.64 43.86
N VAL A 14 -10.46 -21.73 43.25
CA VAL A 14 -10.82 -20.45 43.89
C VAL A 14 -12.21 -20.60 44.50
N ILE A 15 -12.28 -20.54 45.83
CA ILE A 15 -13.52 -20.49 46.62
C ILE A 15 -13.95 -19.02 46.69
N CYS A 16 -15.06 -18.66 46.03
CA CYS A 16 -15.66 -17.34 46.18
C CYS A 16 -16.63 -17.33 47.37
N VAL A 17 -16.26 -16.60 48.44
CA VAL A 17 -17.15 -16.29 49.56
C VAL A 17 -18.01 -15.08 49.18
N ALA A 18 -19.34 -15.24 49.25
CA ALA A 18 -20.31 -14.20 48.95
C ALA A 18 -20.38 -13.15 50.08
N GLY A 19 -20.06 -11.89 49.75
CA GLY A 19 -20.37 -10.72 50.59
C GLY A 19 -21.71 -10.08 50.17
N PRO A 20 -22.42 -9.38 51.07
CA PRO A 20 -23.76 -8.86 50.80
C PRO A 20 -23.72 -7.64 49.86
N ALA A 21 -24.72 -7.57 48.98
CA ALA A 21 -24.89 -6.52 47.98
C ALA A 21 -25.26 -5.15 48.60
N PRO A 22 -24.69 -4.04 48.13
CA PRO A 22 -25.25 -2.72 48.36
C PRO A 22 -26.32 -2.36 47.31
N ALA A 23 -27.22 -1.49 47.75
CA ALA A 23 -28.51 -1.18 47.14
C ALA A 23 -28.44 -0.52 45.75
N ARG A 24 -29.49 -0.79 44.96
CA ARG A 24 -29.83 -0.09 43.72
C ARG A 24 -29.99 1.41 44.01
N SER A 25 -29.23 2.23 43.27
CA SER A 25 -29.54 3.64 43.03
C SER A 25 -29.67 3.84 41.53
N ALA A 26 -30.82 4.37 41.11
CA ALA A 26 -31.10 4.76 39.74
C ALA A 26 -30.19 5.91 39.30
N GLY A 27 -29.79 5.87 38.04
CA GLY A 27 -28.94 6.85 37.38
C GLY A 27 -28.61 6.35 35.99
N ASP A 28 -29.62 6.33 35.11
CA ASP A 28 -29.48 5.99 33.70
C ASP A 28 -28.83 7.20 33.01
N GLU A 29 -27.49 7.25 33.02
CA GLU A 29 -26.70 8.23 32.29
C GLU A 29 -26.06 7.52 31.10
N THR A 30 -26.74 7.61 29.96
CA THR A 30 -26.27 7.21 28.64
C THR A 30 -24.94 7.88 28.30
N ASP A 31 -23.84 7.19 28.55
CA ASP A 31 -22.55 7.51 27.92
C ASP A 31 -22.11 6.33 27.03
N ARG A 32 -22.81 6.18 25.91
CA ARG A 32 -22.30 5.41 24.78
C ARG A 32 -21.19 6.24 24.15
N ALA A 33 -19.95 5.93 24.55
CA ALA A 33 -18.73 6.33 23.89
C ALA A 33 -18.85 6.12 22.37
N ARG A 34 -19.17 7.21 21.67
CA ARG A 34 -19.27 7.28 20.21
C ARG A 34 -17.87 7.21 19.66
N THR A 35 -17.43 6.01 19.29
CA THR A 35 -16.24 5.81 18.45
C THR A 35 -16.45 6.66 17.20
N LYS A 36 -15.74 7.80 17.11
CA LYS A 36 -15.75 8.65 15.92
C LYS A 36 -15.07 7.85 14.80
N HIS A 37 -15.87 7.12 14.03
CA HIS A 37 -15.46 6.59 12.74
C HIS A 37 -14.93 7.77 11.93
N ALA A 38 -13.62 7.80 11.69
CA ALA A 38 -13.01 8.75 10.77
C ALA A 38 -13.74 8.60 9.43
N ALA A 39 -14.43 9.68 9.04
CA ALA A 39 -15.36 9.72 7.92
C ALA A 39 -14.71 9.12 6.67
N GLU A 40 -15.47 8.30 5.95
CA GLU A 40 -15.17 8.05 4.54
C GLU A 40 -15.16 9.41 3.82
N PRO A 41 -14.31 9.59 2.79
CA PRO A 41 -14.33 10.83 2.03
C PRO A 41 -15.76 11.16 1.62
N GLY A 42 -16.11 12.44 1.72
CA GLY A 42 -17.42 12.92 1.35
C GLY A 42 -17.74 12.50 -0.09
N ARG A 43 -19.01 12.27 -0.38
CA ARG A 43 -19.48 11.92 -1.73
C ARG A 43 -18.98 12.98 -2.72
N GLY A 44 -17.93 12.67 -3.48
CA GLY A 44 -17.32 13.56 -4.48
C GLY A 44 -15.84 13.93 -4.27
N GLU A 45 -15.19 13.60 -3.14
CA GLU A 45 -13.74 13.81 -3.01
C GLU A 45 -12.96 12.71 -3.76
N SER A 46 -12.04 13.11 -4.65
CA SER A 46 -11.13 12.18 -5.31
C SER A 46 -10.18 11.57 -4.28
N PHE A 47 -10.03 10.23 -4.30
CA PHE A 47 -9.04 9.53 -3.49
C PHE A 47 -7.60 9.87 -3.91
N VAL A 48 -7.41 10.43 -5.10
CA VAL A 48 -6.10 10.63 -5.73
C VAL A 48 -5.90 12.09 -6.12
N SER A 49 -4.70 12.59 -5.85
CA SER A 49 -4.22 13.92 -6.27
C SER A 49 -2.72 13.88 -6.51
N VAL A 50 -2.18 14.86 -7.22
CA VAL A 50 -0.72 15.03 -7.38
C VAL A 50 -0.26 16.25 -6.58
N LEU A 51 0.81 16.07 -5.80
CA LEU A 51 1.51 17.15 -5.09
C LEU A 51 2.85 17.38 -5.76
N THR A 52 3.21 18.63 -6.05
CA THR A 52 4.56 18.97 -6.53
C THR A 52 5.42 19.41 -5.35
N ARG A 53 6.58 18.79 -5.18
CA ARG A 53 7.57 19.19 -4.17
C ARG A 53 8.21 20.53 -4.54
N HIS A 54 8.88 21.15 -3.58
CA HIS A 54 9.71 22.34 -3.84
C HIS A 54 10.85 22.07 -4.83
N THR A 55 11.27 20.80 -4.98
CA THR A 55 12.24 20.35 -5.98
C THR A 55 11.65 20.23 -7.39
N GLY A 56 10.34 20.39 -7.56
CA GLY A 56 9.63 20.16 -8.82
C GLY A 56 9.21 18.71 -9.05
N GLU A 57 9.68 17.77 -8.23
CA GLU A 57 9.30 16.36 -8.34
C GLU A 57 7.82 16.15 -7.96
N PRO A 58 7.02 15.48 -8.80
CA PRO A 58 5.64 15.12 -8.46
C PRO A 58 5.58 13.91 -7.51
N ILE A 59 4.60 13.95 -6.60
CA ILE A 59 4.23 12.85 -5.71
C ILE A 59 2.77 12.51 -5.98
N LEU A 60 2.49 11.22 -6.20
CA LEU A 60 1.13 10.73 -6.25
C LEU A 60 0.60 10.55 -4.81
N VAL A 61 -0.44 11.31 -4.46
CA VAL A 61 -1.04 11.30 -3.13
C VAL A 61 -2.34 10.50 -3.16
N VAL A 62 -2.43 9.49 -2.30
CA VAL A 62 -3.64 8.70 -2.08
C VAL A 62 -4.21 9.00 -0.69
N LYS A 63 -5.45 9.50 -0.62
CA LYS A 63 -6.19 9.80 0.62
C LYS A 63 -7.33 8.80 0.80
N TYR A 64 -7.04 7.66 1.43
CA TYR A 64 -7.97 6.56 1.67
C TYR A 64 -7.57 5.78 2.93
N PRO A 65 -8.50 5.29 3.79
CA PRO A 65 -8.19 4.51 5.01
C PRO A 65 -7.59 3.13 4.71
N TRP A 66 -6.37 3.11 4.19
CA TRP A 66 -5.67 1.95 3.66
C TRP A 66 -5.32 0.92 4.74
N LYS A 67 -5.00 1.38 5.96
CA LYS A 67 -4.58 0.50 7.08
C LYS A 67 -5.70 -0.42 7.57
N ARG A 68 -6.96 -0.17 7.19
CA ARG A 68 -8.11 -1.03 7.52
C ARG A 68 -8.16 -2.32 6.69
N HIS A 69 -7.38 -2.39 5.60
CA HIS A 69 -7.38 -3.52 4.69
C HIS A 69 -6.22 -4.46 5.01
N ALA A 70 -6.46 -5.76 4.91
CA ALA A 70 -5.39 -6.75 4.97
C ALA A 70 -4.66 -6.81 3.62
N ARG A 71 -3.33 -6.79 3.64
CA ARG A 71 -2.46 -6.84 2.45
C ARG A 71 -2.86 -5.83 1.35
N PRO A 72 -2.97 -4.53 1.68
CA PRO A 72 -3.32 -3.52 0.69
C PRO A 72 -2.15 -3.26 -0.25
N SER A 73 -2.45 -2.94 -1.51
CA SER A 73 -1.46 -2.47 -2.48
C SER A 73 -2.05 -1.42 -3.40
N VAL A 74 -1.18 -0.61 -4.00
CA VAL A 74 -1.57 0.34 -5.04
C VAL A 74 -0.88 -0.05 -6.34
N GLU A 75 -1.62 -0.03 -7.44
CA GLU A 75 -1.07 -0.14 -8.78
C GLU A 75 -1.42 1.10 -9.60
N VAL A 76 -0.48 1.51 -10.44
CA VAL A 76 -0.57 2.69 -11.28
C VAL A 76 -0.22 2.31 -12.71
N ARG A 77 -0.98 2.79 -13.69
CA ARG A 77 -0.73 2.56 -15.12
C ARG A 77 -0.81 3.88 -15.87
N ILE A 78 0.04 4.06 -16.88
CA ILE A 78 -0.13 5.13 -17.87
C ILE A 78 -1.25 4.74 -18.84
N LEU A 79 -2.18 5.68 -19.07
CA LEU A 79 -3.21 5.57 -20.09
C LEU A 79 -2.74 6.30 -21.34
N ASP A 80 -2.82 5.63 -22.49
CA ASP A 80 -2.60 6.31 -23.77
C ASP A 80 -3.77 7.27 -24.05
N GLU A 81 -3.51 8.40 -24.69
CA GLU A 81 -4.54 9.40 -25.01
C GLU A 81 -5.57 8.85 -26.02
N GLU A 82 -5.13 7.92 -26.87
CA GLU A 82 -5.97 7.22 -27.85
C GLU A 82 -6.67 5.99 -27.28
N GLU A 83 -6.32 5.57 -26.05
CA GLU A 83 -6.93 4.40 -25.41
C GLU A 83 -8.35 4.76 -24.97
N VAL A 84 -9.34 4.24 -25.68
CA VAL A 84 -10.75 4.30 -25.26
C VAL A 84 -10.84 3.73 -23.86
N ASP A 85 -11.42 4.48 -22.90
CA ASP A 85 -11.57 4.05 -21.50
C ASP A 85 -12.20 2.67 -21.43
N ASN A 86 -11.33 1.66 -21.40
CA ASN A 86 -11.74 0.29 -21.43
C ASN A 86 -11.74 -0.21 -20.00
N ARG A 87 -12.93 -0.29 -19.41
CA ARG A 87 -13.15 -0.85 -18.07
C ARG A 87 -12.72 -2.33 -17.96
N LEU A 88 -12.35 -2.97 -19.08
CA LEU A 88 -11.73 -4.30 -19.11
C LEU A 88 -10.26 -4.28 -18.68
N ILE A 89 -9.59 -3.12 -18.68
CA ILE A 89 -8.21 -3.02 -18.21
C ILE A 89 -8.17 -3.37 -16.72
N ARG A 90 -7.46 -4.44 -16.40
CA ARG A 90 -7.27 -4.94 -15.03
C ARG A 90 -5.86 -4.61 -14.52
N PRO A 91 -5.69 -4.38 -13.20
CA PRO A 91 -4.38 -4.38 -12.57
C PRO A 91 -3.71 -5.75 -12.72
N LEU A 92 -2.40 -5.81 -12.49
CA LEU A 92 -1.62 -7.06 -12.47
C LEU A 92 -1.87 -7.89 -11.21
N PHE A 93 -2.47 -7.28 -10.18
CA PHE A 93 -2.60 -7.86 -8.85
C PHE A 93 -1.24 -8.30 -8.29
N PHE A 94 -0.20 -7.48 -8.50
CA PHE A 94 1.19 -7.82 -8.22
C PHE A 94 1.38 -8.36 -6.79
N MET A 95 0.78 -7.72 -5.78
CA MET A 95 0.87 -8.16 -4.39
C MET A 95 0.25 -9.56 -4.13
N HIS A 96 -0.76 -9.94 -4.89
CA HIS A 96 -1.45 -11.23 -4.75
C HIS A 96 -0.80 -12.31 -5.63
N ASP A 97 -0.50 -12.01 -6.89
CA ASP A 97 -0.10 -13.00 -7.90
C ASP A 97 1.41 -13.12 -8.08
N ILE A 98 2.17 -12.04 -7.83
CA ILE A 98 3.59 -11.93 -8.19
C ILE A 98 4.51 -11.83 -6.97
N PHE A 99 4.08 -11.14 -5.92
CA PHE A 99 4.86 -10.91 -4.71
C PHE A 99 4.95 -12.17 -3.82
N LYS A 100 5.74 -13.15 -4.27
CA LYS A 100 5.97 -14.44 -3.60
C LYS A 100 7.43 -14.87 -3.77
N GLY A 101 7.92 -15.70 -2.85
CA GLY A 101 9.22 -16.36 -2.95
C GLY A 101 10.37 -15.36 -3.17
N GLU A 102 11.17 -15.59 -4.21
CA GLU A 102 12.35 -14.78 -4.54
C GLU A 102 12.01 -13.31 -4.81
N VAL A 103 10.84 -13.01 -5.39
CA VAL A 103 10.40 -11.62 -5.63
C VAL A 103 10.17 -10.90 -4.31
N THR A 104 9.55 -11.56 -3.33
CA THR A 104 9.36 -11.00 -1.99
C THR A 104 10.71 -10.71 -1.35
N THR A 105 11.65 -11.66 -1.40
CA THR A 105 13.01 -11.50 -0.88
C THR A 105 13.73 -10.33 -1.54
N ALA A 106 13.67 -10.22 -2.88
CA ALA A 106 14.31 -9.15 -3.62
C ALA A 106 13.76 -7.76 -3.24
N VAL A 107 12.43 -7.62 -3.10
CA VAL A 107 11.82 -6.36 -2.69
C VAL A 107 12.22 -5.98 -1.27
N TYR A 108 12.18 -6.92 -0.31
CA TYR A 108 12.61 -6.63 1.07
C TYR A 108 14.09 -6.23 1.13
N HIS A 109 14.95 -6.92 0.38
CA HIS A 109 16.36 -6.57 0.30
C HIS A 109 16.58 -5.17 -0.31
N CYS A 110 15.81 -4.80 -1.35
CA CYS A 110 15.82 -3.43 -1.89
C CYS A 110 15.37 -2.40 -0.85
N VAL A 111 14.30 -2.67 -0.08
CA VAL A 111 13.86 -1.76 1.00
C VAL A 111 14.94 -1.59 2.05
N GLU A 112 15.46 -2.69 2.60
CA GLU A 112 16.46 -2.67 3.68
C GLU A 112 17.70 -1.87 3.30
N ARG A 113 18.27 -2.14 2.12
CA ARG A 113 19.52 -1.51 1.69
C ARG A 113 19.35 -0.12 1.07
N SER A 114 18.12 0.25 0.70
CA SER A 114 17.83 1.59 0.19
C SER A 114 17.96 2.70 1.24
N GLU A 115 18.19 2.34 2.50
CA GLU A 115 18.56 3.30 3.56
C GLU A 115 19.87 4.01 3.25
N ASP A 116 20.86 3.28 2.73
CA ASP A 116 22.20 3.78 2.48
C ASP A 116 22.36 4.31 1.04
N VAL A 117 21.90 3.54 0.05
CA VAL A 117 22.13 3.83 -1.38
C VAL A 117 20.93 3.37 -2.22
N PRO A 118 20.50 4.14 -3.24
CA PRO A 118 19.51 3.68 -4.21
C PRO A 118 19.94 2.35 -4.89
N LEU A 119 18.97 1.47 -5.10
CA LEU A 119 19.19 0.13 -5.65
C LEU A 119 18.15 -0.21 -6.70
N THR A 120 18.59 -0.96 -7.70
CA THR A 120 17.73 -1.50 -8.74
C THR A 120 17.96 -3.01 -8.85
N ALA A 121 16.87 -3.77 -8.95
CA ALA A 121 16.91 -5.19 -9.28
C ALA A 121 15.90 -5.48 -10.38
N ALA A 122 16.23 -6.37 -11.32
CA ALA A 122 15.36 -6.72 -12.43
C ALA A 122 15.05 -8.21 -12.42
N PHE A 123 13.84 -8.56 -12.85
CA PHE A 123 13.43 -9.93 -13.09
C PHE A 123 12.32 -9.97 -14.15
N SER A 124 12.12 -11.12 -14.77
CA SER A 124 11.08 -11.29 -15.79
C SER A 124 10.13 -12.41 -15.39
N ARG A 125 8.86 -12.30 -15.77
CA ARG A 125 7.87 -13.37 -15.60
C ARG A 125 6.93 -13.41 -16.81
N GLY A 126 7.08 -14.44 -17.64
CA GLY A 126 6.39 -14.50 -18.91
C GLY A 126 6.89 -13.38 -19.83
N GLU A 127 5.97 -12.60 -20.38
CA GLU A 127 6.24 -11.49 -21.31
C GLU A 127 6.32 -10.12 -20.62
N ILE A 128 6.54 -10.12 -19.30
CA ILE A 128 6.58 -8.91 -18.49
C ILE A 128 7.94 -8.82 -17.81
N ASP A 129 8.64 -7.71 -18.09
CA ASP A 129 9.87 -7.34 -17.42
C ASP A 129 9.55 -6.41 -16.26
N PHE A 130 10.09 -6.75 -15.08
CA PHE A 130 9.93 -6.00 -13.84
C PHE A 130 11.25 -5.37 -13.42
N THR A 131 11.16 -4.16 -12.88
CA THR A 131 12.27 -3.46 -12.24
C THR A 131 11.83 -3.00 -10.86
N ILE A 132 12.53 -3.47 -9.83
CA ILE A 132 12.36 -3.06 -8.44
C ILE A 132 13.29 -1.87 -8.21
N PHE A 133 12.72 -0.75 -7.75
CA PHE A 133 13.44 0.45 -7.37
C PHE A 133 13.40 0.61 -5.86
N GLY A 134 14.54 0.40 -5.20
CA GLY A 134 14.74 0.69 -3.79
C GLY A 134 15.39 2.06 -3.61
N ALA A 135 14.74 2.98 -2.92
CA ALA A 135 15.31 4.28 -2.57
C ALA A 135 14.65 4.85 -1.30
N ARG A 136 15.25 5.87 -0.70
CA ARG A 136 14.54 6.72 0.26
C ARG A 136 13.47 7.51 -0.49
N ASN A 137 12.22 7.35 -0.08
CA ASN A 137 11.10 8.09 -0.67
C ASN A 137 11.07 9.55 -0.22
N SER A 138 10.06 10.27 -0.70
CA SER A 138 9.74 11.66 -0.37
C SER A 138 9.47 11.90 1.11
N LEU A 139 9.18 10.85 1.90
CA LEU A 139 9.07 10.89 3.36
C LEU A 139 10.42 10.63 4.08
N GLY A 140 11.49 10.43 3.32
CA GLY A 140 12.81 10.07 3.83
C GLY A 140 12.87 8.66 4.42
N ARG A 141 12.02 7.73 3.97
CA ARG A 141 12.00 6.35 4.45
C ARG A 141 12.51 5.38 3.38
N PRO A 142 13.29 4.35 3.75
CA PRO A 142 13.64 3.28 2.84
C PRO A 142 12.37 2.60 2.32
N SER A 143 12.26 2.45 1.01
CA SER A 143 11.04 2.00 0.35
C SER A 143 11.35 1.37 -1.00
N ALA A 144 10.40 0.61 -1.53
CA ALA A 144 10.53 0.02 -2.85
C ALA A 144 9.24 0.15 -3.65
N SER A 145 9.40 0.53 -4.92
CA SER A 145 8.36 0.46 -5.95
C SER A 145 8.77 -0.59 -6.99
N VAL A 146 7.80 -1.18 -7.68
CA VAL A 146 8.08 -2.12 -8.77
C VAL A 146 7.46 -1.59 -10.04
N ALA A 147 8.28 -1.17 -11.00
CA ALA A 147 7.79 -0.85 -12.33
C ALA A 147 7.78 -2.11 -13.20
N CYS A 148 6.93 -2.12 -14.21
CA CYS A 148 7.02 -3.12 -15.26
C CYS A 148 6.69 -2.54 -16.63
N ARG A 149 7.21 -3.22 -17.64
CA ARG A 149 6.89 -3.01 -19.05
C ARG A 149 6.50 -4.35 -19.66
N THR A 150 5.36 -4.40 -20.34
CA THR A 150 5.05 -5.54 -21.21
C THR A 150 5.86 -5.40 -22.49
N THR A 151 6.47 -6.50 -22.95
CA THR A 151 7.32 -6.50 -24.16
C THR A 151 6.56 -6.93 -25.42
N THR A 152 5.24 -7.15 -25.30
CA THR A 152 4.38 -7.50 -26.43
C THR A 152 4.27 -6.35 -27.41
N VAL A 153 4.36 -6.67 -28.70
CA VAL A 153 4.15 -5.70 -29.80
C VAL A 153 2.66 -5.43 -30.02
N ASP A 154 1.81 -6.41 -29.68
CA ASP A 154 0.35 -6.33 -29.76
C ASP A 154 -0.27 -7.13 -28.61
N PRO A 155 -0.87 -6.49 -27.59
CA PRO A 155 -1.11 -5.05 -27.46
C PRO A 155 0.19 -4.26 -27.19
N PRO A 156 0.18 -2.93 -27.42
CA PRO A 156 1.34 -2.06 -27.23
C PRO A 156 1.94 -2.15 -25.82
N PRO A 157 3.25 -1.85 -25.66
CA PRO A 157 3.94 -1.89 -24.38
C PRO A 157 3.25 -1.02 -23.32
N GLU A 158 2.85 -1.64 -22.22
CA GLU A 158 2.18 -0.97 -21.12
C GLU A 158 3.18 -0.67 -20.01
N THR A 159 3.15 0.56 -19.51
CA THR A 159 3.95 0.97 -18.36
C THR A 159 3.09 0.99 -17.10
N ARG A 160 3.53 0.25 -16.08
CA ARG A 160 2.86 0.18 -14.78
C ARG A 160 3.84 0.27 -13.62
N ALA A 161 3.34 0.63 -12.44
CA ALA A 161 4.04 0.56 -11.18
C ALA A 161 3.16 -0.07 -10.09
N ALA A 162 3.76 -0.81 -9.16
CA ALA A 162 3.11 -1.47 -8.04
C ALA A 162 3.79 -1.10 -6.70
N PHE A 163 2.96 -0.92 -5.68
CA PHE A 163 3.33 -0.53 -4.31
C PHE A 163 2.69 -1.50 -3.32
N CYS A 164 3.49 -2.38 -2.69
CA CYS A 164 3.01 -3.54 -1.93
C CYS A 164 3.24 -3.46 -0.41
N LEU A 165 4.20 -2.65 0.02
CA LEU A 165 4.58 -2.45 1.43
C LEU A 165 4.20 -1.03 1.87
N LEU A 166 2.90 -0.74 1.89
CA LEU A 166 2.38 0.64 1.98
C LEU A 166 2.78 1.40 3.25
N ASP A 167 3.20 0.71 4.32
CA ASP A 167 3.68 1.33 5.55
C ASP A 167 4.89 2.27 5.32
N THR A 168 5.79 1.93 4.39
CA THR A 168 6.96 2.77 4.10
C THR A 168 6.56 4.06 3.37
N TRP A 169 5.44 4.04 2.66
CA TRP A 169 4.87 5.13 1.88
C TRP A 169 3.85 5.98 2.64
N ALA A 170 3.54 5.61 3.88
CA ALA A 170 2.45 6.20 4.64
C ALA A 170 2.87 7.47 5.40
N VAL A 171 2.18 8.57 5.12
CA VAL A 171 2.20 9.76 6.00
C VAL A 171 1.45 9.43 7.29
N ASP A 172 0.28 8.81 7.15
CA ASP A 172 -0.58 8.38 8.26
C ASP A 172 -1.44 7.17 7.83
N GLN A 173 -2.40 6.75 8.66
CA GLN A 173 -3.27 5.59 8.39
C GLN A 173 -4.27 5.78 7.23
N ARG A 174 -4.29 6.96 6.60
CA ARG A 174 -5.17 7.37 5.51
C ARG A 174 -4.44 7.97 4.32
N THR A 175 -3.22 8.42 4.48
CA THR A 175 -2.50 9.17 3.45
C THR A 175 -1.23 8.44 3.04
N LEU A 176 -1.10 8.15 1.76
CA LEU A 176 0.10 7.58 1.14
C LEU A 176 0.69 8.60 0.17
N TYR A 177 2.01 8.75 0.22
CA TYR A 177 2.80 9.48 -0.77
C TYR A 177 3.58 8.46 -1.58
N LEU A 178 3.29 8.37 -2.88
CA LEU A 178 3.88 7.39 -3.78
C LEU A 178 4.76 8.11 -4.79
N ASP A 179 6.04 7.76 -4.79
CA ASP A 179 7.00 8.30 -5.75
C ASP A 179 7.01 7.36 -6.95
N LEU A 180 6.50 7.83 -8.09
CA LEU A 180 6.50 7.03 -9.33
C LEU A 180 7.92 7.00 -9.91
N PRO A 181 8.42 5.83 -10.37
CA PRO A 181 9.78 5.72 -10.89
C PRO A 181 9.94 6.54 -12.18
N SER A 182 10.82 7.55 -12.15
CA SER A 182 10.98 8.54 -13.23
C SER A 182 11.28 7.90 -14.59
N GLU A 183 12.08 6.82 -14.63
CA GLU A 183 12.39 6.08 -15.86
C GLU A 183 11.15 5.57 -16.61
N TYR A 184 10.05 5.37 -15.89
CA TYR A 184 8.79 4.85 -16.42
C TYR A 184 7.70 5.93 -16.52
N PHE A 185 7.76 6.96 -15.67
CA PHE A 185 6.73 7.99 -15.55
C PHE A 185 7.25 9.41 -15.86
N ALA A 186 8.29 9.52 -16.69
CA ALA A 186 8.90 10.81 -17.04
C ALA A 186 7.94 11.75 -17.78
N ARG A 187 7.11 11.21 -18.66
CA ARG A 187 6.26 12.03 -19.54
C ARG A 187 4.95 12.44 -18.86
N PRO A 188 4.46 13.66 -19.10
CA PRO A 188 3.10 14.04 -18.72
C PRO A 188 2.07 13.14 -19.42
N GLY A 189 0.92 12.92 -18.78
CA GLY A 189 -0.15 12.11 -19.35
C GLY A 189 -1.29 11.84 -18.38
N LYS A 190 -2.15 10.89 -18.71
CA LYS A 190 -3.16 10.36 -17.78
C LYS A 190 -2.65 9.07 -17.14
N ILE A 191 -2.93 8.92 -15.85
CA ILE A 191 -2.66 7.68 -15.14
C ILE A 191 -3.94 7.14 -14.50
N ARG A 192 -4.03 5.81 -14.46
CA ARG A 192 -5.05 5.08 -13.71
C ARG A 192 -4.42 4.50 -12.45
N VAL A 193 -5.10 4.70 -11.33
CA VAL A 193 -4.68 4.22 -10.01
C VAL A 193 -5.73 3.25 -9.47
N TRP A 194 -5.29 2.05 -9.11
CA TRP A 194 -6.09 1.06 -8.42
C TRP A 194 -5.61 0.90 -6.99
N PHE A 195 -6.55 0.93 -6.05
CA PHE A 195 -6.31 0.42 -4.70
C PHE A 195 -6.86 -0.98 -4.58
N LEU A 196 -5.98 -1.89 -4.17
CA LEU A 196 -6.26 -3.31 -4.14
C LEU A 196 -6.25 -3.80 -2.69
N ARG A 197 -7.14 -4.75 -2.42
CA ARG A 197 -7.10 -5.61 -1.25
C ARG A 197 -7.00 -7.03 -1.75
N ASP A 198 -5.80 -7.58 -1.71
CA ASP A 198 -5.50 -8.87 -2.33
C ASP A 198 -5.89 -8.86 -3.82
N LYS A 199 -6.78 -9.74 -4.27
CA LYS A 199 -7.31 -9.79 -5.65
C LYS A 199 -8.52 -8.88 -5.91
N ASP A 200 -8.98 -8.12 -4.91
CA ASP A 200 -10.15 -7.25 -5.05
C ASP A 200 -9.73 -5.83 -5.41
N ILE A 201 -10.35 -5.25 -6.44
CA ILE A 201 -10.27 -3.81 -6.71
C ILE A 201 -11.26 -3.12 -5.76
N VAL A 202 -10.74 -2.37 -4.78
CA VAL A 202 -11.58 -1.65 -3.82
C VAL A 202 -12.10 -0.36 -4.43
N TRP A 203 -11.23 0.36 -5.15
CA TRP A 203 -11.59 1.51 -5.96
C TRP A 203 -10.57 1.75 -7.08
N THR A 204 -10.99 2.52 -8.07
CA THR A 204 -10.16 2.99 -9.18
C THR A 204 -10.37 4.50 -9.34
N ALA A 205 -9.32 5.22 -9.71
CA ALA A 205 -9.38 6.64 -10.00
C ALA A 205 -8.37 6.99 -11.09
N ASP A 206 -8.77 7.91 -11.97
CA ASP A 206 -7.89 8.46 -12.99
C ASP A 206 -7.48 9.87 -12.57
N THR A 207 -6.22 10.24 -12.86
CA THR A 207 -5.72 11.59 -12.62
C THR A 207 -4.74 11.98 -13.72
N THR A 208 -4.53 13.29 -13.90
CA THR A 208 -3.44 13.80 -14.71
C THR A 208 -2.13 13.67 -13.97
N TRP A 209 -1.11 13.17 -14.66
CA TRP A 209 0.27 13.10 -14.22
C TRP A 209 1.09 14.18 -14.95
N PRO A 210 1.84 15.02 -14.23
CA PRO A 210 2.59 16.12 -14.85
C PRO A 210 3.92 15.68 -15.49
N GLY A 211 4.32 14.42 -15.32
CA GLY A 211 5.68 13.97 -15.67
C GLY A 211 6.71 14.36 -14.60
N THR A 212 7.91 13.79 -14.68
CA THR A 212 9.02 14.16 -13.79
C THR A 212 9.93 15.17 -14.49
N PRO A 213 10.46 16.18 -13.78
CA PRO A 213 11.45 17.10 -14.36
C PRO A 213 12.68 16.33 -14.85
N GLU A 214 13.26 16.78 -15.98
CA GLU A 214 14.52 16.26 -16.54
C GLU A 214 15.75 16.61 -15.68
#